data_AF-A0A3E0NW89-F1
#
_entry.id   AF-A0A3E0NW89-F1
#
_cell.length_a   1.000
_cell.length_b   1.000
_cell.length_c   1.000
_cell.angle_alpha   90.00
_cell.angle_beta   90.00
_cell.angle_gamma   90.00
#
_symmetry.space_group_name_H-M   'P 1'
#
loop_
_entity.id
_entity.type
_entity.pdbx_description
1 polymer ?
#
loop_
_entity_poly.entity_id
_entity_poly.type
_entity_poly.pdbx_seq_one_letter_code
_entity_poly.pdbx_strand_id
1 'polypeptide(L)'
;MVVRAACLRAGLSSGRNRVPTLRRPEAPHLATDISTAEEIQHEIVTRLAEQAGVQEAEVDVDGNLFTSGLVDSVGMMRLIDELEERLGVEVPPPDLVPENFRTVAVMAGYLAGLRASSVA
;
A
#
# COMPACT_ATOMS: atom_id res chain seq x y z
N MET A 1 52.66 38.13 35.21
CA MET A 1 51.72 38.39 34.11
C MET A 1 52.10 37.49 32.94
N VAL A 2 51.58 36.26 32.89
CA VAL A 2 51.76 35.34 31.76
C VAL A 2 50.44 34.58 31.60
N VAL A 3 49.63 34.97 30.63
CA VAL A 3 48.44 34.24 30.20
C VAL A 3 48.86 33.41 28.99
N ARG A 4 48.72 32.09 29.05
CA ARG A 4 48.82 31.22 27.87
C ARG A 4 47.62 30.29 27.81
N ALA A 5 47.04 30.30 26.62
CA ALA A 5 45.76 29.78 26.26
C ALA A 5 45.72 28.25 26.12
N ALA A 6 44.54 27.74 26.47
CA ALA A 6 43.83 26.58 25.96
C ALA A 6 44.46 25.77 24.80
N CYS A 7 44.44 24.44 24.97
CA CYS A 7 43.95 23.54 23.93
C CYS A 7 43.44 22.23 24.57
N LEU A 8 42.12 22.05 24.47
CA LEU A 8 41.37 20.86 24.84
C LEU A 8 41.51 19.82 23.71
N ARG A 9 41.98 18.60 24.01
CA ARG A 9 41.84 17.45 23.09
C ARG A 9 41.02 16.37 23.78
N ALA A 10 39.74 16.35 23.41
CA ALA A 10 38.82 15.28 23.73
C ALA A 10 39.28 13.99 23.03
N GLY A 11 39.35 12.91 23.80
CA GLY A 11 39.43 11.56 23.27
C GLY A 11 38.06 11.11 22.77
N LEU A 12 38.03 10.15 21.84
CA LEU A 12 36.89 9.27 21.64
C LEU A 12 37.36 7.93 21.05
N SER A 13 36.95 6.89 21.78
CA SER A 13 37.03 5.46 21.52
C SER A 13 36.26 5.08 20.25
N SER A 14 36.87 4.31 19.35
CA SER A 14 36.20 3.70 18.20
C SER A 14 36.00 2.20 18.48
N GLY A 15 34.95 1.89 19.24
CA GLY A 15 34.48 0.53 19.49
C GLY A 15 33.17 0.26 18.75
N ARG A 16 33.19 -0.78 17.90
CA ARG A 16 32.09 -1.66 17.45
C ARG A 16 30.70 -1.03 17.24
N ASN A 17 30.19 -1.11 16.01
CA ASN A 17 28.91 -1.81 15.84
C ASN A 17 28.72 -2.35 14.41
N ARG A 18 28.50 -3.67 14.30
CA ARG A 18 27.92 -4.31 13.12
C ARG A 18 26.41 -4.18 13.27
N VAL A 19 25.76 -3.44 12.38
CA VAL A 19 24.31 -3.55 12.22
C VAL A 19 24.03 -4.61 11.15
N PRO A 20 23.29 -5.69 11.48
CA PRO A 20 22.64 -6.50 10.47
C PRO A 20 21.51 -5.64 9.90
N THR A 21 21.51 -5.40 8.59
CA THR A 21 20.38 -4.77 7.90
C THR A 21 19.19 -5.74 7.98
N LEU A 22 18.38 -5.59 9.03
CA LEU A 22 17.02 -6.08 9.04
C LEU A 22 16.36 -5.51 7.79
N ARG A 23 15.90 -6.40 6.89
CA ARG A 23 14.83 -6.05 5.94
C ARG A 23 13.68 -5.51 6.79
N ARG A 24 13.56 -4.20 6.88
CA ARG A 24 12.31 -3.55 7.25
C ARG A 24 11.83 -2.91 5.97
N PRO A 25 10.74 -3.38 5.34
CA PRO A 25 10.11 -2.60 4.29
C PRO A 25 9.77 -1.24 4.90
N GLU A 26 10.31 -0.23 4.25
CA GLU A 26 10.23 1.17 4.57
C GLU A 26 8.84 1.70 4.22
N ALA A 27 7.97 1.79 5.23
CA ALA A 27 6.83 2.70 5.18
C ALA A 27 7.05 3.79 6.23
N PRO A 28 7.32 5.03 5.79
CA PRO A 28 6.49 6.12 6.30
C PRO A 28 6.25 7.19 5.22
N HIS A 29 5.09 7.19 4.57
CA HIS A 29 4.57 8.35 3.86
C HIS A 29 3.52 9.06 4.74
N LEU A 30 3.84 10.31 5.10
CA LEU A 30 3.06 11.20 5.97
C LEU A 30 2.33 12.27 5.14
N ALA A 31 1.04 12.43 5.45
CA ALA A 31 0.15 13.59 5.31
C ALA A 31 0.24 14.51 4.06
N THR A 32 -0.57 14.23 3.03
CA THR A 32 -1.46 15.18 2.32
C THR A 32 -2.51 14.36 1.55
N ASP A 33 -3.81 14.42 1.89
CA ASP A 33 -4.93 13.71 1.21
C ASP A 33 -4.65 12.24 0.81
N ILE A 34 -4.17 11.45 1.77
CA ILE A 34 -3.77 10.04 1.60
C ILE A 34 -4.92 9.06 1.91
N SER A 35 -6.08 9.59 2.29
CA SER A 35 -7.13 8.85 3.01
C SER A 35 -8.11 8.09 2.12
N THR A 36 -7.75 7.68 0.89
CA THR A 36 -8.71 6.94 0.06
C THR A 36 -8.08 5.84 -0.79
N ALA A 37 -7.13 6.15 -1.67
CA ALA A 37 -6.59 5.12 -2.57
C ALA A 37 -5.72 4.09 -1.85
N GLU A 38 -4.82 4.51 -0.95
CA GLU A 38 -3.98 3.58 -0.17
C GLU A 38 -4.79 2.72 0.80
N GLU A 39 -5.84 3.28 1.42
CA GLU A 39 -6.76 2.54 2.30
C GLU A 39 -7.57 1.50 1.50
N ILE A 40 -8.12 1.91 0.35
CA ILE A 40 -8.82 0.98 -0.55
C ILE A 40 -7.86 -0.10 -1.04
N GLN A 41 -6.62 0.26 -1.39
CA GLN A 41 -5.60 -0.69 -1.81
C GLN A 41 -5.33 -1.74 -0.71
N HIS A 42 -5.10 -1.29 0.53
CA HIS A 42 -4.90 -2.21 1.65
C HIS A 42 -6.11 -3.13 1.82
N GLU A 43 -7.32 -2.59 1.73
CA GLU A 43 -8.54 -3.39 1.83
C GLU A 43 -8.64 -4.44 0.74
N ILE A 44 -8.37 -4.07 -0.52
CA ILE A 44 -8.34 -5.01 -1.63
C ILE A 44 -7.30 -6.11 -1.40
N VAL A 45 -6.10 -5.75 -0.94
CA VAL A 45 -5.03 -6.73 -0.66
C VAL A 45 -5.44 -7.70 0.45
N THR A 46 -5.96 -7.21 1.56
CA THR A 46 -6.45 -8.06 2.67
C THR A 46 -7.52 -9.03 2.16
N ARG A 47 -8.50 -8.53 1.38
CA ARG A 47 -9.58 -9.35 0.83
C ARG A 47 -9.09 -10.41 -0.15
N LEU A 48 -8.21 -10.03 -1.06
CA LEU A 48 -7.59 -10.97 -2.01
C LEU A 48 -6.77 -12.04 -1.30
N ALA A 49 -6.00 -11.65 -0.28
CA ALA A 49 -5.20 -12.57 0.52
C ALA A 49 -6.09 -13.59 1.26
N GLU A 50 -7.19 -13.12 1.87
CA GLU A 50 -8.18 -13.97 2.53
C GLU A 50 -8.88 -14.92 1.55
N GLN A 51 -9.30 -14.43 0.38
CA GLN A 51 -9.98 -15.23 -0.65
C GLN A 51 -9.06 -16.27 -1.27
N ALA A 52 -7.80 -15.92 -1.55
CA ALA A 52 -6.81 -16.82 -2.14
C ALA A 52 -6.11 -17.73 -1.11
N GLY A 53 -6.25 -17.45 0.19
CA GLY A 53 -5.59 -18.21 1.26
C GLY A 53 -4.07 -17.99 1.31
N VAL A 54 -3.60 -16.82 0.87
CA VAL A 54 -2.19 -16.43 0.85
C VAL A 54 -1.93 -15.31 1.85
N GLN A 55 -0.67 -14.94 2.07
CA GLN A 55 -0.33 -13.77 2.88
C GLN A 55 -0.46 -12.49 2.05
N GLU A 56 -0.83 -11.38 2.69
CA GLU A 56 -0.90 -10.06 2.05
C GLU A 56 0.42 -9.66 1.38
N ALA A 57 1.56 -10.05 1.95
CA ALA A 57 2.88 -9.79 1.40
C ALA A 57 3.17 -10.54 0.09
N GLU A 58 2.36 -11.53 -0.28
CA GLU A 58 2.45 -12.28 -1.54
C GLU A 58 1.58 -11.65 -2.64
N VAL A 59 0.72 -10.70 -2.29
CA VAL A 59 -0.12 -9.97 -3.24
C VAL A 59 0.67 -8.79 -3.80
N ASP A 60 0.99 -8.86 -5.09
CA ASP A 60 1.62 -7.77 -5.81
C ASP A 60 0.56 -6.73 -6.24
N VAL A 61 0.71 -5.50 -5.75
CA VAL A 61 -0.24 -4.40 -6.01
C VAL A 61 -0.20 -3.90 -7.45
N ASP A 62 0.96 -3.99 -8.09
CA ASP A 62 1.19 -3.64 -9.49
C ASP A 62 1.09 -4.86 -10.42
N GLY A 63 1.02 -6.04 -9.82
CA GLY A 63 0.91 -7.33 -10.49
C GLY A 63 -0.48 -7.55 -11.08
N ASN A 64 -0.53 -8.32 -12.18
CA ASN A 64 -1.80 -8.68 -12.79
C ASN A 64 -2.47 -9.82 -12.02
N LEU A 65 -3.62 -9.50 -11.41
CA LEU A 65 -4.41 -10.36 -10.51
C LEU A 65 -4.98 -11.62 -11.20
N PHE A 66 -5.26 -11.54 -12.49
CA PHE A 66 -5.74 -12.69 -13.26
C PHE A 66 -4.61 -13.63 -13.63
N THR A 67 -3.47 -13.08 -14.05
CA THR A 67 -2.31 -13.90 -14.44
C THR A 67 -1.58 -14.50 -13.26
N SER A 68 -1.65 -13.86 -12.08
CA SER A 68 -1.15 -14.41 -10.83
C SER A 68 -2.00 -15.57 -10.31
N GLY A 69 -3.23 -15.72 -10.83
CA GLY A 69 -4.20 -16.70 -10.36
C GLY A 69 -4.78 -16.36 -8.98
N LEU A 70 -4.54 -15.15 -8.47
CA LEU A 70 -5.11 -14.69 -7.20
C LEU A 70 -6.61 -14.41 -7.33
N VAL A 71 -7.07 -14.01 -8.52
CA VAL A 71 -8.48 -13.76 -8.80
C VAL A 71 -8.92 -14.46 -10.07
N ASP A 72 -10.13 -15.03 -10.05
CA ASP A 72 -10.83 -15.54 -11.22
C ASP A 72 -11.98 -14.60 -11.62
N SER A 73 -12.66 -14.88 -12.74
CA SER A 73 -13.79 -14.05 -13.20
C SER A 73 -14.94 -13.93 -12.20
N VAL A 74 -15.16 -14.94 -11.35
CA VAL A 74 -16.24 -14.98 -10.36
C VAL A 74 -15.80 -14.31 -9.05
N GLY A 75 -14.58 -14.57 -8.60
CA GLY A 75 -13.94 -13.95 -7.45
C GLY A 75 -13.81 -12.45 -7.62
N MET A 76 -13.54 -11.99 -8.85
CA MET A 76 -13.55 -10.56 -9.15
C MET A 76 -14.91 -9.92 -8.93
N MET A 77 -16.00 -10.52 -9.43
CA MET A 77 -17.34 -9.95 -9.23
C MET A 77 -17.71 -9.91 -7.74
N ARG A 78 -17.39 -10.96 -6.98
CA ARG A 78 -17.60 -10.96 -5.52
C ARG A 78 -16.78 -9.90 -4.80
N LEU A 79 -15.53 -9.72 -5.20
CA LEU A 79 -14.65 -8.70 -4.64
C LEU A 79 -15.22 -7.30 -4.90
N ILE A 80 -15.72 -7.05 -6.10
CA ILE A 80 -16.36 -5.77 -6.46
C ILE A 80 -17.62 -5.56 -5.61
N ASP A 81 -18.52 -6.54 -5.53
CA ASP A 81 -19.74 -6.46 -4.70
C ASP A 81 -19.39 -6.12 -3.24
N GLU A 82 -18.41 -6.81 -2.65
CA GLU A 82 -17.95 -6.55 -1.27
C GLU A 82 -17.35 -5.14 -1.11
N LEU A 83 -16.59 -4.66 -2.11
CA LEU A 83 -15.98 -3.34 -2.07
C LEU A 83 -17.02 -2.22 -2.23
N GLU A 84 -18.00 -2.40 -3.11
CA GLU A 84 -19.13 -1.47 -3.29
C GLU A 84 -19.90 -1.28 -1.98
N GLU A 85 -20.28 -2.39 -1.33
CA GLU A 85 -20.99 -2.36 -0.05
C GLU A 85 -20.18 -1.66 1.05
N ARG A 86 -18.87 -1.90 1.09
CA ARG A 86 -17.99 -1.34 2.13
C ARG A 86 -17.62 0.12 1.90
N LEU A 87 -17.44 0.52 0.66
CA LEU A 87 -17.05 1.88 0.29
C LEU A 87 -18.25 2.80 0.06
N GLY A 88 -19.45 2.23 -0.08
CA GLY A 88 -20.67 2.95 -0.41
C GLY A 88 -20.64 3.55 -1.81
N VAL A 89 -20.00 2.87 -2.76
CA VAL A 89 -19.93 3.27 -4.17
C VAL A 89 -20.64 2.25 -5.04
N GLU A 90 -21.02 2.67 -6.24
CA GLU A 90 -21.58 1.81 -7.28
C GLU A 90 -20.66 1.86 -8.49
N VAL A 91 -20.16 0.71 -8.92
CA VAL A 91 -19.37 0.57 -10.15
C VAL A 91 -20.33 0.34 -11.31
N PRO A 92 -20.34 1.21 -12.33
CA PRO A 92 -21.17 1.00 -13.49
C PRO A 92 -20.83 -0.33 -14.19
N PRO A 93 -21.82 -1.13 -14.62
CA PRO A 93 -21.60 -2.34 -15.40
C PRO A 93 -20.65 -2.22 -16.61
N PRO A 94 -20.64 -1.11 -17.40
CA PRO A 94 -19.68 -0.96 -18.49
C PRO A 94 -18.23 -0.81 -18.02
N ASP A 95 -18.01 -0.42 -16.77
CA ASP A 95 -16.68 -0.25 -16.19
C ASP A 95 -16.15 -1.54 -15.54
N LEU A 96 -16.99 -2.58 -15.43
CA LEU A 96 -16.66 -3.97 -15.02
C LEU A 96 -15.82 -4.71 -16.06
N VAL A 97 -14.72 -4.11 -16.46
CA VAL A 97 -13.79 -4.65 -17.46
C VAL A 97 -12.45 -5.03 -16.82
N PRO A 98 -11.80 -6.12 -17.26
CA PRO A 98 -10.52 -6.56 -16.72
C PRO A 98 -9.44 -5.47 -16.69
N GLU A 99 -9.51 -4.50 -17.60
CA GLU A 99 -8.57 -3.37 -17.69
C GLU A 99 -8.59 -2.48 -16.43
N ASN A 100 -9.77 -2.23 -15.86
CA ASN A 100 -9.95 -1.42 -14.64
C ASN A 100 -9.60 -2.20 -13.36
N PHE A 101 -9.58 -3.53 -13.45
CA PHE A 101 -9.39 -4.43 -12.31
C PHE A 101 -8.17 -5.34 -12.45
N ARG A 102 -7.29 -5.01 -13.38
CA ARG A 102 -6.12 -5.84 -13.70
C ARG A 102 -5.15 -5.94 -12.54
N THR A 103 -4.97 -4.84 -11.82
CA THR A 103 -3.98 -4.65 -10.76
C THR A 103 -4.66 -3.95 -9.58
N VAL A 104 -4.18 -4.19 -8.36
CA VAL A 104 -4.74 -3.54 -7.16
C VAL A 104 -4.62 -2.02 -7.26
N ALA A 105 -3.49 -1.49 -7.72
CA ALA A 105 -3.26 -0.05 -7.82
C ALA A 105 -4.30 0.66 -8.72
N VAL A 106 -4.59 0.10 -9.91
CA VAL A 106 -5.60 0.64 -10.83
C VAL A 106 -7.00 0.56 -10.23
N MET A 107 -7.37 -0.57 -9.64
CA MET A 107 -8.67 -0.76 -8.98
C MET A 107 -8.87 0.24 -7.83
N ALA A 108 -7.86 0.40 -6.97
CA ALA A 108 -7.90 1.32 -5.86
C ALA A 108 -8.02 2.77 -6.30
N GLY A 109 -7.29 3.18 -7.34
CA GLY A 109 -7.39 4.51 -7.93
C GLY A 109 -8.77 4.79 -8.53
N TYR A 110 -9.34 3.80 -9.22
CA TYR A 110 -10.68 3.89 -9.80
C TYR A 110 -11.77 4.09 -8.73
N LEU A 111 -11.78 3.22 -7.70
CA LEU A 111 -12.74 3.30 -6.60
C LEU A 111 -12.58 4.59 -5.78
N ALA A 112 -11.35 5.06 -5.58
CA ALA A 112 -11.10 6.35 -4.94
C ALA A 112 -11.69 7.52 -5.74
N GLY A 113 -11.59 7.48 -7.07
CA GLY A 113 -12.19 8.47 -7.96
C GLY A 113 -13.73 8.50 -7.89
N LEU A 114 -14.36 7.32 -7.78
CA LEU A 114 -15.81 7.22 -7.59
C LEU A 114 -16.25 7.84 -6.26
N ARG A 115 -15.55 7.56 -5.16
CA ARG A 115 -15.83 8.16 -3.85
C ARG A 115 -15.70 9.68 -3.86
N ALA A 116 -14.66 10.21 -4.50
CA ALA A 116 -14.45 11.66 -4.59
C ALA A 116 -15.56 12.36 -5.40
N SER A 117 -16.09 11.69 -6.42
CA SER A 117 -17.15 12.25 -7.29
C SER A 117 -18.55 12.15 -6.69
N SER A 118 -18.77 11.21 -5.76
CA SER A 118 -20.07 10.97 -5.12
C SER A 118 -20.34 11.87 -3.90
N VAL A 119 -19.34 12.56 -3.35
CA VAL A 119 -19.45 13.38 -2.12
C VAL A 119 -19.63 14.88 -2.43
N ALA A 120 -20.14 15.23 -3.61
CA ALA A 120 -20.45 16.59 -4.03
C ALA A 120 -21.97 16.84 -4.08
#